data_AF-A0A9E4J3T4-F1
#
_entry.id   AF-A0A9E4J3T4-F1
#
_cell.length_a   1.000
_cell.length_b   1.000
_cell.length_c   1.000
_cell.angle_alpha   90.00
_cell.angle_beta   90.00
_cell.angle_gamma   90.00
#
_symmetry.space_group_name_H-M   'P 1'
#
loop_
_entity.id
_entity.type
_entity.pdbx_description
1 polymer ?
#
loop_
_entity_poly.entity_id
_entity_poly.type
_entity_poly.pdbx_seq_one_letter_code
_entity_poly.pdbx_strand_id
1 'polypeptide(L)' 'MRTIFEFVLGPIDSAMGALPLWSARIAVALLLILPAAAVWRLSRDWVLRGAPDGARWRDLRIWAALFIVPYLVIYLLLA' A
#
# COMPACT_ATOMS: atom_id res chain seq x y z
N MET A 1 -9.30 -8.27 -28.74
CA MET A 1 -8.73 -8.02 -27.39
C MET A 1 -9.80 -7.59 -26.38
N ARG A 2 -10.65 -6.60 -26.69
CA ARG A 2 -11.75 -6.14 -25.80
C ARG A 2 -12.67 -7.27 -25.31
N THR A 3 -13.10 -8.16 -26.19
CA THR A 3 -14.00 -9.29 -25.89
C THR A 3 -13.39 -10.34 -24.96
N ILE A 4 -12.07 -10.58 -25.07
CA ILE A 4 -11.35 -11.51 -24.17
C ILE A 4 -11.23 -10.89 -22.78
N PHE A 5 -10.96 -9.59 -22.71
CA PHE A 5 -10.89 -8.85 -21.45
C PHE A 5 -12.24 -8.83 -20.72
N GLU A 6 -13.35 -8.57 -21.43
CA GLU A 6 -14.70 -8.58 -20.84
C GLU A 6 -15.11 -9.99 -20.37
N PHE A 7 -14.71 -11.03 -21.09
CA PHE A 7 -14.95 -12.42 -20.68
C PHE A 7 -14.20 -12.78 -19.39
N VAL A 8 -12.95 -12.31 -19.23
CA VAL A 8 -12.11 -12.62 -18.07
C VAL A 8 -12.42 -11.72 -16.87
N LEU A 9 -12.63 -10.41 -17.10
CA LEU A 9 -12.83 -9.43 -16.03
C LEU A 9 -14.30 -9.16 -15.69
N GLY A 10 -15.24 -9.42 -16.59
CA GLY A 10 -16.67 -9.17 -16.36
C GLY A 10 -17.23 -9.88 -15.11
N PRO A 11 -16.86 -11.15 -14.83
CA PRO A 11 -17.27 -11.81 -13.59
C PRO A 11 -16.66 -11.15 -12.34
N ILE A 12 -15.43 -10.65 -12.44
CA ILE A 12 -14.75 -9.95 -11.34
C ILE A 12 -15.43 -8.60 -11.09
N ASP A 13 -15.72 -7.85 -12.15
CA ASP A 13 -16.34 -6.53 -12.06
C ASP A 13 -17.76 -6.62 -11.46
N SER A 14 -18.55 -7.61 -11.87
CA SER A 14 -19.87 -7.85 -11.28
C SER A 14 -19.80 -8.28 -9.82
N ALA A 15 -18.82 -9.12 -9.45
CA ALA A 15 -18.59 -9.51 -8.06
C ALA A 15 -18.11 -8.32 -7.19
N MET A 16 -17.23 -7.47 -7.72
CA MET A 16 -16.76 -6.27 -7.02
C MET A 16 -17.86 -5.22 -6.88
N GLY A 17 -18.73 -5.07 -7.90
CA GLY A 17 -19.88 -4.15 -7.87
C GLY A 17 -20.94 -4.53 -6.83
N ALA A 18 -21.00 -5.79 -6.42
CA ALA A 18 -21.89 -6.25 -5.35
C ALA A 18 -21.38 -5.94 -3.94
N LEU A 19 -20.09 -5.58 -3.80
CA LEU A 19 -19.51 -5.27 -2.50
C LEU A 19 -19.78 -3.82 -2.09
N PRO A 20 -20.02 -3.55 -0.80
CA PRO A 20 -20.14 -2.19 -0.32
C PRO A 20 -18.84 -1.39 -0.54
N LEU A 21 -18.94 -0.14 -0.98
CA LEU A 21 -17.77 0.71 -1.23
C LEU A 21 -16.85 0.85 0.00
N TRP A 22 -17.41 0.79 1.21
CA TRP A 22 -16.64 0.87 2.45
C TRP A 22 -15.65 -0.30 2.60
N SER A 23 -15.98 -1.51 2.11
CA SER A 23 -15.08 -2.66 2.23
C SER A 23 -13.88 -2.53 1.30
N ALA A 24 -14.06 -1.94 0.11
CA ALA A 24 -12.97 -1.60 -0.78
C ALA A 24 -12.01 -0.57 -0.15
N ARG A 25 -12.56 0.46 0.49
CA ARG A 25 -11.77 1.47 1.22
C ARG A 25 -10.94 0.86 2.35
N ILE A 26 -11.53 -0.05 3.13
CA ILE A 26 -10.79 -0.77 4.19
C ILE A 26 -9.73 -1.69 3.58
N ALA A 27 -10.03 -2.41 2.50
CA ALA A 27 -9.06 -3.30 1.84
C ALA A 27 -7.83 -2.53 1.35
N VAL A 28 -8.02 -1.38 0.69
CA VAL A 28 -6.92 -0.52 0.24
C VAL A 28 -6.15 0.06 1.43
N ALA A 29 -6.83 0.51 2.47
CA ALA A 29 -6.18 1.01 3.67
C ALA A 29 -5.30 -0.07 4.32
N LEU A 30 -5.81 -1.30 4.47
CA LEU A 30 -5.05 -2.43 5.01
C LEU A 30 -3.88 -2.82 4.12
N LEU A 31 -4.06 -2.82 2.79
CA LEU A 31 -3.00 -3.10 1.82
C LEU A 31 -1.81 -2.14 1.98
N LEU A 32 -2.06 -0.91 2.40
CA LEU A 32 -1.02 0.11 2.59
C LEU A 32 -0.46 0.13 4.02
N ILE A 33 -1.33 0.03 5.03
CA ILE A 33 -0.94 0.08 6.45
C ILE A 33 -0.12 -1.15 6.84
N LEU A 34 -0.52 -2.35 6.42
CA LEU A 34 0.11 -3.59 6.88
C LEU A 34 1.59 -3.69 6.45
N PRO A 35 1.97 -3.45 5.18
CA PRO A 35 3.38 -3.43 4.79
C PRO A 35 4.15 -2.28 5.43
N ALA A 36 3.55 -1.09 5.52
CA ALA A 36 4.18 0.06 6.17
C ALA A 36 4.55 -0.25 7.62
N ALA A 37 3.64 -0.89 8.36
CA ALA A 37 3.87 -1.33 9.73
C ALA A 37 4.86 -2.51 9.80
N ALA A 38 4.77 -3.48 8.89
CA ALA A 38 5.64 -4.65 8.87
C ALA A 38 7.12 -4.29 8.63
N VAL A 39 7.38 -3.25 7.84
CA VAL A 39 8.73 -2.72 7.57
C VAL A 39 9.44 -2.26 8.85
N TRP A 40 8.71 -1.87 9.90
CA TRP A 40 9.29 -1.53 11.22
C TRP A 40 9.78 -2.74 12.01
N ARG A 41 9.43 -3.97 11.61
CA ARG A 41 9.98 -5.20 12.19
C ARG A 41 11.40 -5.48 11.73
N LEU A 42 11.87 -4.82 10.66
CA LEU A 42 13.23 -4.95 10.17
C LEU A 42 14.17 -4.11 11.04
N SER A 43 15.30 -4.67 11.44
CA SER A 43 16.32 -3.95 12.19
C SER A 43 16.93 -2.83 11.36
N ARG A 44 17.41 -1.78 12.03
CA ARG A 44 18.06 -0.65 11.35
C ARG A 44 19.26 -1.11 10.53
N ASP A 45 20.05 -2.03 11.04
CA ASP A 45 21.24 -2.56 10.36
C ASP A 45 20.88 -3.37 9.12
N TRP A 46 19.72 -4.04 9.14
CA TRP A 46 19.22 -4.73 7.96
C TRP A 46 18.80 -3.75 6.88
N VAL A 47 18.09 -2.69 7.26
CA VAL A 47 17.63 -1.63 6.34
C VAL A 47 18.80 -0.82 5.79
N LEU A 48 19.81 -0.55 6.61
CA LEU A 48 21.00 0.22 6.24
C LEU A 48 22.13 -0.66 5.71
N ARG A 49 21.89 -1.93 5.38
CA ARG A 49 22.94 -2.84 4.90
C ARG A 49 23.60 -2.24 3.66
N GLY A 50 24.91 -1.99 3.72
CA GLY A 50 25.69 -1.36 2.65
C GLY A 50 25.73 0.17 2.68
N ALA A 51 25.21 0.82 3.72
CA ALA A 51 25.34 2.25 3.93
C ALA A 51 26.64 2.62 4.67
N PRO A 52 27.61 3.31 4.04
CA PRO A 52 28.88 3.70 4.68
C PRO A 52 28.74 4.64 5.89
N ASP A 53 27.69 5.44 5.96
CA ASP A 53 27.54 6.57 6.89
C ASP A 53 26.43 6.35 7.94
N GLY A 54 25.66 5.26 7.83
CA GLY A 54 24.55 4.97 8.74
C GLY A 54 23.49 6.08 8.84
N ALA A 55 23.46 7.00 7.87
CA ALA A 55 22.67 8.23 7.96
C ALA A 55 21.16 7.94 8.04
N ARG A 56 20.46 8.65 8.93
CA ARG A 56 19.02 8.43 9.18
C ARG A 56 18.15 8.68 7.96
N TRP A 57 18.53 9.59 7.07
CA TRP A 57 17.77 9.84 5.85
C TRP A 57 17.75 8.61 4.94
N ARG A 58 18.70 7.68 5.04
CA ARG A 58 18.73 6.45 4.21
C ARG A 58 17.80 5.35 4.73
N ASP A 59 17.20 5.56 5.90
CA ASP A 59 16.30 4.58 6.49
C ASP A 59 15.00 4.51 5.69
N LEU A 60 14.86 3.46 4.87
CA LEU A 60 13.68 3.24 4.03
C LEU A 60 12.38 3.15 4.83
N ARG A 61 12.44 2.81 6.13
CA ARG A 61 11.26 2.75 7.01
C ARG A 61 10.66 4.14 7.21
N ILE A 62 11.52 5.17 7.30
CA ILE A 62 11.11 6.57 7.43
C ILE A 62 10.44 7.04 6.15
N TRP A 63 11.01 6.72 4.98
CA TRP A 63 10.42 7.06 3.69
C TRP A 63 9.08 6.35 3.45
N ALA A 64 8.99 5.06 3.79
CA ALA A 64 7.74 4.33 3.70
C ALA A 64 6.63 5.01 4.52
N ALA A 65 6.92 5.40 5.76
CA ALA A 65 5.98 6.16 6.58
C ALA A 65 5.67 7.54 5.99
N LEU A 66 6.68 8.27 5.52
CA LEU A 66 6.53 9.61 4.96
C LEU A 66 5.65 9.65 3.71
N PHE A 67 5.65 8.61 2.87
CA PHE A 67 4.79 8.56 1.68
C PHE A 67 3.42 7.93 1.97
N ILE A 68 3.38 6.86 2.77
CA ILE A 68 2.12 6.13 3.02
C ILE A 68 1.18 6.93 3.92
N VAL A 69 1.70 7.66 4.92
CA VAL A 69 0.83 8.42 5.85
C VAL A 69 0.07 9.54 5.12
N PRO A 70 0.70 10.44 4.36
CA PRO A 70 -0.04 11.46 3.60
C PRO A 70 -0.99 10.86 2.56
N TYR A 71 -0.58 9.78 1.89
CA TYR A 71 -1.45 9.10 0.93
C TYR A 71 -2.72 8.56 1.62
N LEU A 72 -2.59 7.91 2.78
CA LEU A 72 -3.74 7.41 3.55
C LEU A 72 -4.65 8.54 4.02
N VAL A 73 -4.08 9.68 4.43
CA VAL A 73 -4.88 10.87 4.82
C VAL A 73 -5.70 11.37 3.63
N ILE A 74 -5.09 11.49 2.46
CA ILE A 74 -5.80 11.89 1.23
C ILE A 74 -6.85 10.85 0.86
N TYR A 75 -6.50 9.57 0.88
CA TYR A 75 -7.38 8.49 0.49
C TYR A 75 -8.60 8.32 1.42
N LEU A 76 -8.44 8.50 2.73
CA LEU A 76 -9.52 8.30 3.69
C LEU A 76 -10.39 9.54 3.91
N LEU A 77 -9.86 10.75 3.70
CA LEU A 77 -10.57 11.99 3.97
C LEU A 77 -11.03 12.75 2.72
N LEU A 78 -10.35 12.56 1.58
CA LEU A 78 -10.62 13.31 0.34
C LEU A 78 -11.11 12.43 -0.83
N ALA A 79 -11.14 11.10 -0.69
CA ALA A 79 -11.60 10.15 -1.74
C ALA A 79 -12.76 9.27 -1.25
#